data_AF-A0A0D2A5R3-F1
#
_entry.id   AF-A0A0D2A5R3-F1
#
_cell.length_a   1.000
_cell.length_b   1.000
_cell.length_c   1.000
_cell.angle_alpha   90.00
_cell.angle_beta   90.00
_cell.angle_gamma   90.00
#
_symmetry.space_group_name_H-M   'P 1'
#
loop_
_entity.id
_entity.type
_entity.pdbx_description
1 polymer ?
#
loop_
_entity_poly.entity_id
_entity_poly.type
_entity_poly.pdbx_seq_one_letter_code
_entity_poly.pdbx_strand_id
1 'polypeptide(L)'
;MQSSLYITVKNIISLLEATDYLSLEMCQCRLLIVFYEIGHGLFPAASISIAACAQAARTLGLHNQWSTPVTTQHTLDEEERRRVWWAVFNLDRFINLCNNDALFATEDPRTDVLLPFDDGTSSDITMGQFARECQISYLVGRVLRHVLDPTSDRNFHASEELQLERTLKAFMPLLMEEDSKYGQYCAALAICTSALFNLYDAAMKQYNDEDLGKLRILDCIESAAIRLVDFSRHLFADPESIDIRNMSPLIPLSLYQAAMIQYRAWKRTNEIFCKERVTSLFKILANFSKRWFAAAKYLQTLHSLKME
;
A
#
# COMPACT_ATOMS: atom_id res chain seq x y z
N MET A 1 -13.85 1.57 -15.94
CA MET A 1 -14.10 1.16 -17.33
C MET A 1 -12.84 0.48 -17.83
N GLN A 2 -12.94 -0.71 -18.44
CA GLN A 2 -11.79 -1.40 -19.04
C GLN A 2 -11.48 -0.74 -20.39
N SER A 3 -10.24 -0.30 -20.61
CA SER A 3 -9.83 0.31 -21.88
C SER A 3 -9.58 -0.75 -22.95
N SER A 4 -9.70 -0.37 -24.23
CA SER A 4 -9.34 -1.25 -25.34
C SER A 4 -7.89 -1.71 -25.27
N LEU A 5 -6.97 -0.81 -24.90
CA LEU A 5 -5.54 -1.13 -24.72
C LEU A 5 -5.33 -2.20 -23.65
N TYR A 6 -6.01 -2.09 -22.50
CA TYR A 6 -5.94 -3.09 -21.43
C TYR A 6 -6.36 -4.48 -21.93
N ILE A 7 -7.48 -4.57 -22.66
CA ILE A 7 -7.95 -5.84 -23.24
C ILE A 7 -6.95 -6.41 -24.25
N THR A 8 -6.42 -5.57 -25.14
CA THR A 8 -5.41 -5.98 -26.13
C THR A 8 -4.15 -6.54 -25.46
N VAL A 9 -3.63 -5.87 -24.43
CA VAL A 9 -2.45 -6.35 -23.70
C VAL A 9 -2.73 -7.66 -22.97
N LYS A 10 -3.89 -7.83 -22.33
CA LYS A 10 -4.28 -9.12 -21.71
C LYS A 10 -4.32 -10.25 -22.74
N ASN A 11 -4.87 -10.00 -23.94
CA ASN A 11 -4.90 -10.99 -25.01
C ASN A 11 -3.49 -11.37 -25.49
N ILE A 12 -2.57 -10.40 -25.62
CA ILE A 12 -1.17 -10.66 -25.98
C ILE A 12 -0.48 -11.48 -24.88
N ILE A 13 -0.69 -11.13 -23.61
CA ILE A 13 -0.13 -11.89 -22.48
C ILE A 13 -0.60 -13.35 -22.54
N SER A 14 -1.89 -13.59 -22.76
CA SER A 14 -2.44 -14.95 -22.91
C SER A 14 -1.86 -15.70 -24.11
N LEU A 15 -1.61 -15.03 -25.23
CA LEU A 15 -0.97 -15.66 -26.39
C LEU A 15 0.49 -16.03 -26.08
N LEU A 16 1.25 -15.15 -25.43
CA LEU A 16 2.63 -15.42 -25.03
C LEU A 16 2.70 -16.63 -24.07
N GLU A 17 1.78 -16.71 -23.10
CA GLU A 17 1.62 -17.89 -22.21
C GLU A 17 1.35 -19.16 -23.01
N ALA A 18 0.43 -19.11 -23.98
CA ALA A 18 0.07 -20.27 -24.81
C ALA A 18 1.25 -20.77 -25.67
N THR A 19 2.19 -19.89 -26.01
CA THR A 19 3.41 -20.23 -26.75
C THR A 19 4.62 -20.53 -25.87
N ASP A 20 4.44 -20.61 -24.54
CA ASP A 20 5.51 -20.79 -23.54
C ASP A 20 6.61 -19.73 -23.65
N TYR A 21 6.25 -18.50 -24.05
CA TYR A 21 7.17 -17.37 -24.12
C TYR A 21 7.25 -16.67 -22.76
N LEU A 22 8.43 -16.68 -22.16
CA LEU A 22 8.67 -16.11 -20.84
C LEU A 22 9.95 -15.25 -20.85
N SER A 23 9.81 -13.98 -20.47
CA SER A 23 10.92 -13.02 -20.40
C SER A 23 10.73 -12.01 -19.28
N LEU A 24 11.78 -11.22 -18.99
CA LEU A 24 11.73 -10.15 -18.00
C LEU A 24 10.71 -9.08 -18.39
N GLU A 25 10.67 -8.71 -19.66
CA GLU A 25 9.74 -7.73 -20.24
C GLU A 25 8.29 -8.20 -20.14
N MET A 26 8.05 -9.51 -20.27
CA MET A 26 6.72 -10.08 -20.03
C MET A 26 6.29 -9.87 -18.57
N CYS A 27 7.19 -10.07 -17.60
CA CYS A 27 6.90 -9.81 -16.19
C CYS A 27 6.66 -8.32 -15.92
N GLN A 28 7.49 -7.43 -16.49
CA GLN A 28 7.28 -5.98 -16.40
C GLN A 28 5.92 -5.57 -17.00
N CYS A 29 5.55 -6.13 -18.15
CA CYS A 29 4.24 -5.90 -18.78
C CYS A 29 3.08 -6.32 -17.87
N ARG A 30 3.18 -7.49 -17.23
CA ARG A 30 2.19 -7.96 -16.24
C ARG A 30 2.09 -7.02 -15.05
N LEU A 31 3.21 -6.55 -14.51
CA LEU A 31 3.22 -5.60 -13.38
C LEU A 31 2.48 -4.30 -13.73
N LEU A 32 2.69 -3.77 -14.93
CA LEU A 32 1.95 -2.58 -15.41
C LEU A 32 0.44 -2.85 -15.50
N ILE A 33 0.05 -4.06 -15.92
CA ILE A 33 -1.36 -4.47 -15.95
C ILE A 33 -1.95 -4.60 -14.55
N VAL A 34 -1.23 -5.22 -13.61
CA VAL A 34 -1.65 -5.30 -12.20
C VAL A 34 -1.85 -3.90 -11.63
N PHE A 35 -0.90 -2.99 -11.90
CA PHE A 35 -0.99 -1.60 -11.46
C PHE A 35 -2.20 -0.87 -12.05
N TYR A 36 -2.49 -1.09 -13.34
CA TYR A 36 -3.71 -0.60 -13.98
C TYR A 36 -4.97 -1.16 -13.31
N GLU A 37 -5.02 -2.47 -13.05
CA GLU A 37 -6.14 -3.15 -12.41
C GLU A 37 -6.41 -2.59 -11.00
N ILE A 38 -5.35 -2.38 -10.20
CA ILE A 38 -5.43 -1.70 -8.89
C ILE A 38 -6.02 -0.28 -9.03
N GLY A 39 -5.44 0.55 -9.90
CA GLY A 39 -5.88 1.93 -10.10
C GLY A 39 -7.32 2.07 -10.58
N HIS A 40 -7.86 1.02 -11.20
CA HIS A 40 -9.25 0.96 -11.65
C HIS A 40 -10.18 0.18 -10.71
N GLY A 41 -9.67 -0.30 -9.58
CA GLY A 41 -10.43 -1.05 -8.57
C GLY A 41 -10.95 -2.38 -9.12
N LEU A 42 -10.16 -3.06 -9.95
CA LEU A 42 -10.42 -4.39 -10.51
C LEU A 42 -9.72 -5.47 -9.67
N PHE A 43 -9.91 -5.45 -8.34
CA PHE A 43 -9.14 -6.26 -7.40
C PHE A 43 -9.18 -7.79 -7.64
N PRO A 44 -10.30 -8.41 -8.06
CA PRO A 44 -10.29 -9.82 -8.44
C PRO A 44 -9.35 -10.12 -9.61
N ALA A 45 -9.34 -9.25 -10.63
CA ALA A 45 -8.42 -9.38 -11.76
C ALA A 45 -6.96 -9.14 -11.33
N ALA A 46 -6.73 -8.11 -10.51
CA ALA A 46 -5.40 -7.80 -9.95
C ALA A 46 -4.81 -9.00 -9.18
N SER A 47 -5.64 -9.68 -8.38
CA SER A 47 -5.23 -10.86 -7.59
C SER A 47 -4.79 -12.02 -8.47
N ILE A 48 -5.53 -12.30 -9.56
CA ILE A 48 -5.18 -13.35 -10.53
C ILE A 48 -3.91 -12.95 -11.29
N SER A 49 -3.85 -11.70 -11.78
CA SER A 49 -2.72 -11.19 -12.55
C SER A 49 -1.42 -11.19 -11.75
N ILE A 50 -1.45 -10.79 -10.47
CA ILE A 50 -0.26 -10.76 -9.62
C ILE A 50 0.22 -12.17 -9.27
N ALA A 51 -0.70 -13.11 -9.04
CA ALA A 51 -0.36 -14.51 -8.80
C ALA A 51 0.32 -15.15 -10.03
N ALA A 52 -0.23 -14.90 -11.24
CA ALA A 52 0.38 -15.33 -12.49
C ALA A 52 1.75 -14.67 -12.71
N CYS A 53 1.90 -13.38 -12.39
CA CYS A 53 3.16 -12.66 -12.49
C CYS A 53 4.21 -13.21 -11.50
N ALA A 54 3.81 -13.53 -10.27
CA ALA A 54 4.69 -14.16 -9.29
C ALA A 54 5.17 -15.52 -9.76
N GLN A 55 4.29 -16.33 -10.35
CA GLN A 55 4.66 -17.62 -10.94
C GLN A 55 5.65 -17.44 -12.10
N ALA A 56 5.38 -16.53 -13.03
CA ALA A 56 6.26 -16.22 -14.15
C ALA A 56 7.66 -15.75 -13.68
N ALA A 57 7.71 -14.82 -12.72
CA ALA A 57 8.94 -14.33 -12.12
C ALA A 57 9.73 -15.43 -11.39
N ARG A 58 9.03 -16.36 -10.71
CA ARG A 58 9.67 -17.52 -10.09
C ARG A 58 10.27 -18.47 -11.11
N THR A 59 9.56 -18.78 -12.19
CA THR A 59 10.06 -19.64 -13.28
C THR A 59 11.31 -19.04 -13.92
N LEU A 60 11.42 -17.71 -14.00
CA LEU A 60 12.63 -16.99 -14.44
C LEU A 60 13.76 -16.93 -13.39
N GLY A 61 13.55 -17.46 -12.19
CA GLY A 61 14.53 -17.44 -11.11
C GLY A 61 14.75 -16.07 -10.46
N LEU A 62 13.86 -15.09 -10.68
CA LEU A 62 14.01 -13.74 -10.12
C LEU A 62 13.96 -13.73 -8.57
N HIS A 63 13.35 -14.75 -8.00
CA HIS A 63 13.29 -14.99 -6.56
C HIS A 63 14.60 -15.51 -5.94
N ASN A 64 15.66 -15.80 -6.70
CA ASN A 64 16.86 -16.42 -6.13
C ASN A 64 18.06 -15.47 -6.01
N GLN A 65 17.90 -14.19 -6.36
CA GLN A 65 19.04 -13.29 -6.64
C GLN A 65 19.50 -12.43 -5.46
N TRP A 66 19.37 -12.93 -4.23
CA TRP A 66 19.51 -12.09 -3.03
C TRP A 66 20.77 -12.29 -2.19
N SER A 67 21.68 -13.18 -2.61
CA SER A 67 22.85 -13.58 -1.79
C SER A 67 24.19 -13.16 -2.39
N THR A 68 24.22 -12.28 -3.40
CA THR A 68 25.51 -11.82 -3.95
C THR A 68 26.20 -10.89 -2.94
N PRO A 69 27.50 -11.09 -2.65
CA PRO A 69 28.24 -10.21 -1.74
C PRO A 69 28.17 -8.75 -2.21
N VAL A 70 28.00 -7.83 -1.26
CA VAL A 70 27.97 -6.36 -1.49
C VAL A 70 29.20 -5.85 -2.26
N THR A 71 30.27 -6.62 -2.29
CA THR A 71 31.53 -6.35 -3.00
C THR A 71 31.50 -6.60 -4.51
N THR A 72 30.42 -7.14 -5.07
CA THR A 72 30.29 -7.35 -6.52
C THR A 72 29.62 -6.13 -7.16
N GLN A 73 30.24 -5.55 -8.21
CA GLN A 73 29.57 -4.53 -9.02
C GLN A 73 28.27 -5.11 -9.58
N HIS A 74 27.13 -4.66 -9.03
CA HIS A 74 25.82 -5.07 -9.54
C HIS A 74 25.64 -4.50 -10.94
N THR A 75 25.30 -5.38 -11.88
CA THR A 75 24.95 -4.94 -13.24
C THR A 75 23.56 -4.29 -13.23
N LEU A 76 23.31 -3.38 -14.17
CA LEU A 76 21.97 -2.79 -14.35
C LEU A 76 20.90 -3.87 -14.58
N ASP A 77 21.24 -4.97 -15.25
CA ASP A 77 20.32 -6.11 -15.45
C ASP A 77 19.95 -6.80 -14.14
N GLU A 78 20.90 -7.00 -13.22
CA GLU A 78 20.62 -7.57 -11.90
C GLU A 78 19.69 -6.67 -11.07
N GLU A 79 19.89 -5.34 -11.13
CA GLU A 79 19.02 -4.40 -10.42
C GLU A 79 17.61 -4.37 -11.02
N GLU A 80 17.48 -4.39 -12.34
CA GLU A 80 16.16 -4.49 -13.00
C GLU A 80 15.41 -5.76 -12.59
N ARG A 81 16.10 -6.91 -12.57
CA ARG A 81 15.52 -8.19 -12.10
C ARG A 81 15.10 -8.12 -10.63
N ARG A 82 15.93 -7.52 -9.78
CA ARG A 82 15.63 -7.29 -8.35
C ARG A 82 14.40 -6.41 -8.18
N ARG A 83 14.31 -5.30 -8.92
CA ARG A 83 13.17 -4.38 -8.90
C ARG A 83 11.89 -5.06 -9.35
N VAL A 84 11.93 -5.89 -10.40
CA VAL A 84 10.77 -6.67 -10.85
C VAL A 84 10.27 -7.61 -9.75
N TRP A 85 11.17 -8.35 -9.08
CA TRP A 85 10.72 -9.22 -7.98
C TRP A 85 10.11 -8.43 -6.82
N TRP A 86 10.78 -7.34 -6.40
CA TRP A 86 10.25 -6.49 -5.33
C TRP A 86 8.93 -5.82 -5.70
N ALA A 87 8.70 -5.52 -6.97
CA ALA A 87 7.43 -4.98 -7.46
C ALA A 87 6.32 -6.04 -7.40
N VAL A 88 6.64 -7.30 -7.75
CA VAL A 88 5.71 -8.42 -7.55
C VAL A 88 5.33 -8.54 -6.08
N PHE A 89 6.32 -8.55 -5.19
CA PHE A 89 6.11 -8.64 -3.74
C PHE A 89 5.24 -7.49 -3.21
N ASN A 90 5.59 -6.25 -3.52
CA ASN A 90 4.89 -5.05 -3.06
C ASN A 90 3.41 -5.05 -3.51
N LEU A 91 3.15 -5.28 -4.80
CA LEU A 91 1.79 -5.30 -5.31
C LEU A 91 0.97 -6.48 -4.76
N ASP A 92 1.59 -7.66 -4.56
CA ASP A 92 0.95 -8.80 -3.91
C ASP A 92 0.50 -8.45 -2.48
N ARG A 93 1.37 -7.83 -1.69
CA ARG A 93 1.02 -7.38 -0.32
C ARG A 93 -0.06 -6.30 -0.32
N PHE A 94 -0.01 -5.34 -1.26
CA PHE A 94 -1.01 -4.28 -1.35
C PHE A 94 -2.40 -4.79 -1.79
N ILE A 95 -2.46 -5.70 -2.76
CA ILE A 95 -3.73 -6.28 -3.21
C ILE A 95 -4.39 -7.05 -2.08
N ASN A 96 -3.61 -7.85 -1.35
CA ASN A 96 -4.10 -8.57 -0.18
C ASN A 96 -4.56 -7.63 0.95
N LEU A 97 -3.88 -6.49 1.15
CA LEU A 97 -4.34 -5.45 2.06
C LEU A 97 -5.70 -4.86 1.63
N CYS A 98 -5.92 -4.64 0.33
CA CYS A 98 -7.20 -4.17 -0.20
C CYS A 98 -8.32 -5.21 -0.04
N ASN A 99 -7.99 -6.49 -0.23
CA ASN A 99 -8.95 -7.61 -0.19
C ASN A 99 -9.20 -8.15 1.22
N ASN A 100 -8.39 -7.74 2.20
CA ASN A 100 -8.38 -8.32 3.54
C ASN A 100 -8.16 -9.85 3.50
N ASP A 101 -7.07 -10.25 2.84
CA ASP A 101 -6.63 -11.63 2.68
C ASP A 101 -5.16 -11.78 3.15
N ALA A 102 -4.78 -12.96 3.61
CA ALA A 102 -3.43 -13.31 4.05
C ALA A 102 -2.78 -14.41 3.17
N LEU A 103 -3.44 -14.83 2.10
CA LEU A 103 -2.93 -15.79 1.13
C LEU A 103 -2.13 -15.09 0.03
N PHE A 104 -0.83 -14.97 0.27
CA PHE A 104 0.08 -14.28 -0.65
C PHE A 104 0.57 -15.17 -1.79
N ALA A 105 0.75 -14.57 -2.97
CA ALA A 105 1.40 -15.23 -4.10
C ALA A 105 2.92 -15.34 -3.93
N THR A 106 3.51 -14.53 -3.06
CA THR A 106 4.96 -14.49 -2.78
C THR A 106 5.28 -14.84 -1.33
N GLU A 107 6.41 -15.51 -1.12
CA GLU A 107 6.95 -15.79 0.21
C GLU A 107 7.52 -14.51 0.86
N ASP A 108 7.69 -14.53 2.18
CA ASP A 108 8.34 -13.42 2.87
C ASP A 108 9.84 -13.39 2.54
N PRO A 109 10.41 -12.21 2.23
CA PRO A 109 11.83 -12.07 1.99
C PRO A 109 12.60 -12.40 3.28
N ARG A 110 13.78 -13.00 3.10
CA ARG A 110 14.73 -13.19 4.20
C ARG A 110 15.27 -11.85 4.68
N THR A 111 15.78 -11.81 5.91
CA THR A 111 16.31 -10.59 6.53
C THR A 111 17.60 -10.06 5.89
N ASP A 112 18.30 -10.88 5.12
CA ASP A 112 19.56 -10.55 4.44
C ASP A 112 19.36 -10.06 2.99
N VAL A 113 18.12 -9.99 2.50
CA VAL A 113 17.83 -9.60 1.12
C VAL A 113 18.09 -8.11 0.92
N LEU A 114 18.85 -7.79 -0.14
CA LEU A 114 19.08 -6.42 -0.59
C LEU A 114 17.78 -5.77 -1.10
N LEU A 115 17.49 -4.58 -0.58
CA LEU A 115 16.44 -3.72 -1.12
C LEU A 115 16.87 -3.11 -2.46
N PRO A 116 15.92 -2.71 -3.33
CA PRO A 116 16.23 -2.00 -4.56
C PRO A 116 17.01 -0.71 -4.30
N PHE A 117 17.97 -0.40 -5.17
CA PHE A 117 18.73 0.85 -5.11
C PHE A 117 17.95 1.98 -5.81
N ASP A 118 18.17 3.22 -5.42
CA ASP A 118 17.59 4.38 -6.11
C ASP A 118 18.42 4.77 -7.34
N ASP A 119 17.77 5.31 -8.37
CA ASP A 119 18.45 5.78 -9.58
C ASP A 119 19.13 7.12 -9.28
N GLY A 120 20.42 7.09 -8.91
CA GLY A 120 21.26 8.29 -8.83
C GLY A 120 21.93 8.60 -7.48
N THR A 121 21.81 7.73 -6.47
CA THR A 121 22.53 7.91 -5.19
C THR A 121 23.69 6.92 -5.08
N SER A 122 24.83 7.28 -5.66
CA SER A 122 26.09 6.53 -5.44
C SER A 122 26.64 6.65 -4.01
N SER A 123 26.01 7.41 -3.11
CA SER A 123 26.57 7.70 -1.78
C SER A 123 25.61 8.26 -0.72
N ASP A 124 24.30 8.38 -0.95
CA ASP A 124 23.42 8.96 0.08
C ASP A 124 22.74 7.90 0.94
N ILE A 125 22.87 8.11 2.26
CA ILE A 125 22.31 7.31 3.36
C ILE A 125 20.76 7.25 3.31
N THR A 126 20.12 8.01 2.43
CA THR A 126 18.66 8.08 2.28
C THR A 126 18.14 6.97 1.37
N MET A 127 17.26 6.13 1.90
CA MET A 127 16.61 5.04 1.18
C MET A 127 15.61 5.57 0.15
N GLY A 128 15.70 5.09 -1.09
CA GLY A 128 14.80 5.50 -2.18
C GLY A 128 13.33 5.16 -1.93
N GLN A 129 12.42 5.83 -2.66
CA GLN A 129 10.97 5.68 -2.50
C GLN A 129 10.52 4.22 -2.59
N PHE A 130 10.97 3.52 -3.64
CA PHE A 130 10.55 2.16 -3.89
C PHE A 130 11.05 1.18 -2.80
N ALA A 131 12.27 1.38 -2.30
CA ALA A 131 12.80 0.61 -1.19
C ALA A 131 11.99 0.83 0.10
N ARG A 132 11.56 2.06 0.39
CA ARG A 132 10.64 2.35 1.50
C ARG A 132 9.30 1.63 1.34
N GLU A 133 8.72 1.64 0.15
CA GLU A 133 7.47 0.90 -0.11
C GLU A 133 7.64 -0.61 0.11
N CYS A 134 8.79 -1.18 -0.26
CA CYS A 134 9.11 -2.59 -0.02
C CYS A 134 9.24 -2.91 1.47
N GLN A 135 9.91 -2.06 2.25
CA GLN A 135 9.99 -2.20 3.71
C GLN A 135 8.61 -2.20 4.38
N ILE A 136 7.76 -1.27 3.98
CA ILE A 136 6.40 -1.18 4.51
C ILE A 136 5.56 -2.38 4.06
N SER A 137 5.68 -2.82 2.81
CA SER A 137 4.95 -3.99 2.29
C SER A 137 5.32 -5.28 3.02
N TYR A 138 6.56 -5.40 3.49
CA TYR A 138 6.95 -6.50 4.38
C TYR A 138 6.17 -6.48 5.69
N LEU A 139 6.03 -5.29 6.32
CA LEU A 139 5.22 -5.14 7.54
C LEU A 139 3.72 -5.39 7.27
N VAL A 140 3.20 -5.01 6.11
CA VAL A 140 1.83 -5.33 5.69
C VAL A 140 1.58 -6.84 5.71
N GLY A 141 2.51 -7.63 5.16
CA GLY A 141 2.41 -9.08 5.17
C GLY A 141 2.35 -9.67 6.59
N ARG A 142 3.08 -9.06 7.53
CA ARG A 142 3.04 -9.44 8.95
C ARG A 142 1.74 -9.04 9.63
N VAL A 143 1.23 -7.83 9.38
CA VAL A 143 -0.07 -7.36 9.90
C VAL A 143 -1.20 -8.24 9.42
N LEU A 144 -1.27 -8.54 8.12
CA LEU A 144 -2.36 -9.34 7.56
C LEU A 144 -2.37 -10.77 8.12
N ARG A 145 -1.20 -11.42 8.26
CA ARG A 145 -1.13 -12.72 8.94
C ARG A 145 -1.55 -12.62 10.40
N HIS A 146 -1.04 -11.63 11.13
CA HIS A 146 -1.39 -11.41 12.52
C HIS A 146 -2.91 -11.24 12.74
N VAL A 147 -3.58 -10.55 11.81
CA VAL A 147 -5.02 -10.25 11.88
C VAL A 147 -5.88 -11.42 11.39
N LEU A 148 -5.49 -12.10 10.32
CA LEU A 148 -6.34 -13.06 9.58
C LEU A 148 -5.97 -14.52 9.83
N ASP A 149 -4.76 -14.80 10.28
CA ASP A 149 -4.25 -16.12 10.66
C ASP A 149 -3.59 -16.04 12.07
N PRO A 150 -4.39 -15.72 13.12
CA PRO A 150 -3.85 -15.47 14.44
C PRO A 150 -3.28 -16.77 15.05
N THR A 151 -2.09 -16.66 15.63
CA THR A 151 -1.50 -17.72 16.45
C THR A 151 -2.38 -18.07 17.65
N SER A 152 -2.33 -19.34 18.08
CA SER A 152 -3.07 -19.83 19.25
C SER A 152 -2.50 -19.30 20.58
N ASP A 153 -1.23 -18.90 20.62
CA ASP A 153 -0.60 -18.33 21.82
C ASP A 153 -1.00 -16.86 21.98
N ARG A 154 -1.89 -16.60 22.93
CA ARG A 154 -2.42 -15.25 23.23
C ARG A 154 -1.35 -14.27 23.70
N ASN A 155 -0.35 -14.73 24.45
CA ASN A 155 0.70 -13.84 24.96
C ASN A 155 1.63 -13.43 23.82
N PHE A 156 1.98 -14.38 22.96
CA PHE A 156 2.75 -14.09 21.75
C PHE A 156 1.96 -13.16 20.83
N HIS A 157 0.69 -13.45 20.57
CA HIS A 157 -0.19 -12.63 19.72
C HIS A 157 -0.23 -11.17 20.22
N ALA A 158 -0.51 -10.95 21.51
CA ALA A 158 -0.53 -9.61 22.08
C ALA A 158 0.84 -8.89 21.99
N SER A 159 1.95 -9.63 22.17
CA SER A 159 3.30 -9.07 22.05
C SER A 159 3.63 -8.68 20.60
N GLU A 160 3.18 -9.49 19.64
CA GLU A 160 3.35 -9.24 18.21
C GLU A 160 2.54 -8.01 17.77
N GLU A 161 1.29 -7.89 18.21
CA GLU A 161 0.43 -6.73 17.93
C GLU A 161 1.14 -5.43 18.34
N LEU A 162 1.64 -5.39 19.57
CA LEU A 162 2.34 -4.23 20.12
C LEU A 162 3.65 -3.92 19.36
N GLN A 163 4.38 -4.96 18.93
CA GLN A 163 5.60 -4.77 18.15
C GLN A 163 5.28 -4.20 16.76
N LEU A 164 4.29 -4.76 16.06
CA LEU A 164 3.86 -4.28 14.75
C LEU A 164 3.39 -2.83 14.80
N GLU A 165 2.56 -2.49 15.79
CA GLU A 165 2.08 -1.13 16.00
C GLU A 165 3.25 -0.16 16.21
N ARG A 166 4.18 -0.49 17.11
CA ARG A 166 5.36 0.33 17.41
C ARG A 166 6.22 0.55 16.18
N THR A 167 6.49 -0.50 15.41
CA THR A 167 7.31 -0.42 14.21
C THR A 167 6.64 0.45 13.15
N LEU A 168 5.36 0.26 12.85
CA LEU A 168 4.63 1.07 11.89
C LEU A 168 4.55 2.55 12.32
N LYS A 169 4.29 2.81 13.61
CA LYS A 169 4.31 4.18 14.16
C LYS A 169 5.68 4.84 14.05
N ALA A 170 6.77 4.09 14.22
CA ALA A 170 8.12 4.61 14.07
C ALA A 170 8.44 5.00 12.61
N PHE A 171 7.82 4.35 11.63
CA PHE A 171 7.93 4.74 10.22
C PHE A 171 7.15 6.00 9.88
N MET A 172 6.01 6.29 10.51
CA MET A 172 5.18 7.45 10.16
C MET A 172 5.97 8.78 10.08
N PRO A 173 6.70 9.23 11.12
CA PRO A 173 7.47 10.48 11.03
C PRO A 173 8.52 10.43 9.92
N LEU A 174 9.23 9.31 9.76
CA LEU A 174 10.23 9.13 8.70
C LEU A 174 9.65 9.23 7.28
N LEU A 175 8.38 8.88 7.10
CA LEU A 175 7.69 8.96 5.82
C LEU A 175 7.00 10.32 5.58
N MET A 176 6.80 11.09 6.65
CA MET A 176 6.15 12.40 6.61
C MET A 176 7.15 13.57 6.56
N GLU A 177 8.35 13.40 7.14
CA GLU A 177 9.35 14.45 7.32
C GLU A 177 10.58 14.20 6.44
N GLU A 178 10.64 14.88 5.29
CA GLU A 178 11.90 15.20 4.60
C GLU A 178 11.76 16.58 3.98
N ASP A 179 12.41 17.59 4.57
CA ASP A 179 12.27 19.02 4.23
C ASP A 179 12.24 19.27 2.71
N SER A 180 13.24 18.75 1.99
CA SER A 180 13.41 18.97 0.55
C SER A 180 12.66 17.98 -0.34
N LYS A 181 12.05 16.94 0.23
CA LYS A 181 11.43 15.82 -0.50
C LYS A 181 10.02 15.51 0.04
N TYR A 182 9.33 16.52 0.57
CA TYR A 182 7.99 16.36 1.12
C TYR A 182 7.05 15.71 0.10
N GLY A 183 6.40 14.61 0.49
CA GLY A 183 5.54 13.82 -0.41
C GLY A 183 6.23 12.69 -1.17
N GLN A 184 7.56 12.58 -1.15
CA GLN A 184 8.30 11.52 -1.85
C GLN A 184 7.80 10.12 -1.45
N TYR A 185 7.56 9.89 -0.16
CA TYR A 185 7.12 8.59 0.35
C TYR A 185 5.60 8.46 0.49
N CYS A 186 4.80 9.28 -0.21
CA CYS A 186 3.34 9.29 -0.06
C CYS A 186 2.69 7.92 -0.24
N ALA A 187 3.17 7.11 -1.18
CA ALA A 187 2.68 5.73 -1.37
C ALA A 187 3.05 4.83 -0.19
N ALA A 188 4.30 4.85 0.28
CA ALA A 188 4.71 4.09 1.46
C ALA A 188 3.95 4.53 2.73
N LEU A 189 3.72 5.83 2.92
CA LEU A 189 2.91 6.37 4.02
C LEU A 189 1.46 5.90 3.93
N ALA A 190 0.86 5.90 2.74
CA ALA A 190 -0.48 5.41 2.52
C ALA A 190 -0.60 3.92 2.90
N ILE A 191 0.34 3.09 2.43
CA ILE A 191 0.35 1.65 2.75
C ILE A 191 0.55 1.44 4.27
N CYS A 192 1.48 2.18 4.88
CA CYS A 192 1.79 2.10 6.31
C CYS A 192 0.58 2.45 7.18
N THR A 193 -0.10 3.56 6.85
CA THR A 193 -1.31 3.99 7.58
C THR A 193 -2.49 3.04 7.37
N SER A 194 -2.68 2.51 6.16
CA SER A 194 -3.68 1.46 5.90
C SER A 194 -3.43 0.19 6.71
N ALA A 195 -2.16 -0.23 6.86
CA ALA A 195 -1.79 -1.37 7.70
C ALA A 195 -2.09 -1.10 9.19
N LEU A 196 -1.76 0.09 9.70
CA LEU A 196 -2.12 0.51 11.06
C LEU A 196 -3.64 0.48 11.29
N PHE A 197 -4.42 1.00 10.34
CA PHE A 197 -5.88 0.99 10.44
C PHE A 197 -6.43 -0.43 10.47
N ASN A 198 -5.88 -1.36 9.69
CA ASN A 198 -6.29 -2.77 9.71
C ASN A 198 -5.96 -3.43 11.06
N LEU A 199 -4.75 -3.16 11.61
CA LEU A 199 -4.34 -3.65 12.94
C LEU A 199 -5.29 -3.15 14.04
N TYR A 200 -5.62 -1.87 14.05
CA TYR A 200 -6.56 -1.31 15.03
C TYR A 200 -7.99 -1.83 14.86
N ASP A 201 -8.48 -1.97 13.62
CA ASP A 201 -9.82 -2.51 13.36
C ASP A 201 -9.94 -3.95 13.86
N ALA A 202 -8.89 -4.76 13.71
CA ALA A 202 -8.81 -6.10 14.26
C ALA A 202 -8.77 -6.10 15.80
N ALA A 203 -7.92 -5.28 16.40
CA ALA A 203 -7.82 -5.15 17.86
C ALA A 203 -9.15 -4.70 18.49
N MET A 204 -9.85 -3.74 17.87
CA MET A 204 -11.16 -3.26 18.35
C MET A 204 -12.24 -4.35 18.38
N LYS A 205 -12.18 -5.34 17.49
CA LYS A 205 -13.13 -6.46 17.45
C LYS A 205 -12.97 -7.43 18.64
N GLN A 206 -11.84 -7.37 19.34
CA GLN A 206 -11.58 -8.21 20.52
C GLN A 206 -12.23 -7.65 21.79
N TYR A 207 -12.69 -6.40 21.77
CA TYR A 207 -13.25 -5.69 22.93
C TYR A 207 -14.76 -5.42 22.78
N ASN A 208 -15.47 -5.48 23.90
CA ASN A 208 -16.85 -5.00 23.99
C ASN A 208 -16.90 -3.47 23.89
N ASP A 209 -18.06 -2.91 23.57
CA ASP A 209 -18.21 -1.46 23.33
C ASP A 209 -17.87 -0.58 24.55
N GLU A 210 -17.97 -1.12 25.77
CA GLU A 210 -17.72 -0.39 27.02
C GLU A 210 -16.30 -0.54 27.57
N ASP A 211 -15.43 -1.30 26.90
CA ASP A 211 -14.08 -1.57 27.40
C ASP A 211 -13.15 -0.35 27.23
N LEU A 212 -12.45 0.03 28.31
CA LEU A 212 -11.43 1.07 28.29
C LEU A 212 -10.31 0.79 27.24
N GLY A 213 -10.03 -0.49 26.97
CA GLY A 213 -9.11 -0.89 25.92
C GLY A 213 -9.56 -0.44 24.53
N LYS A 214 -10.86 -0.54 24.24
CA LYS A 214 -11.44 -0.10 22.97
C LYS A 214 -11.32 1.41 22.79
N LEU A 215 -11.59 2.19 23.84
CA LEU A 215 -11.43 3.65 23.81
C LEU A 215 -9.98 4.06 23.51
N ARG A 216 -9.00 3.39 24.13
CA ARG A 216 -7.58 3.65 23.86
C ARG A 216 -7.18 3.34 22.41
N ILE A 217 -7.70 2.25 21.83
CA ILE A 217 -7.45 1.91 20.42
C ILE A 217 -8.13 2.94 19.51
N LEU A 218 -9.33 3.39 19.86
CA LEU A 218 -10.07 4.42 19.15
C LEU A 218 -9.30 5.75 19.10
N ASP A 219 -8.70 6.16 20.21
CA ASP A 219 -7.82 7.34 20.25
C ASP A 219 -6.59 7.16 19.34
N CYS A 220 -6.02 5.94 19.29
CA CYS A 220 -4.86 5.63 18.45
C CYS A 220 -5.18 5.67 16.95
N ILE A 221 -6.29 5.07 16.52
CA ILE A 221 -6.72 5.07 15.11
C ILE A 221 -7.12 6.48 14.67
N GLU A 222 -7.79 7.25 15.52
CA GLU A 222 -8.14 8.65 15.22
C GLU A 222 -6.90 9.54 15.15
N SER A 223 -5.94 9.39 16.07
CA SER A 223 -4.68 10.13 16.02
C SER A 223 -3.89 9.85 14.74
N ALA A 224 -3.78 8.58 14.33
CA ALA A 224 -3.12 8.20 13.08
C ALA A 224 -3.85 8.78 11.85
N ALA A 225 -5.18 8.75 11.84
CA ALA A 225 -5.98 9.34 10.76
C ALA A 225 -5.82 10.87 10.69
N ILE A 226 -5.77 11.57 11.83
CA ILE A 226 -5.53 13.02 11.89
C ILE A 226 -4.17 13.36 11.29
N ARG A 227 -3.11 12.63 11.67
CA ARG A 227 -1.77 12.82 11.10
C ARG A 227 -1.77 12.69 9.57
N LEU A 228 -2.45 11.66 9.04
CA LEU A 228 -2.57 11.47 7.59
C LEU A 228 -3.37 12.61 6.94
N VAL A 229 -4.44 13.09 7.59
CA VAL A 229 -5.22 14.24 7.09
C VAL A 229 -4.37 15.49 7.04
N ASP A 230 -3.64 15.82 8.10
CA ASP A 230 -2.84 17.03 8.17
C ASP A 230 -1.71 17.00 7.12
N PHE A 231 -1.04 15.86 6.99
CA PHE A 231 -0.07 15.63 5.90
C PHE A 231 -0.71 15.82 4.53
N SER A 232 -1.87 15.22 4.30
CA SER A 232 -2.55 15.31 3.00
C SER A 232 -3.01 16.75 2.73
N ARG A 233 -3.50 17.48 3.73
CA ARG A 233 -3.91 18.89 3.55
C ARG A 233 -2.72 19.77 3.21
N HIS A 234 -1.56 19.53 3.83
CA HIS A 234 -0.34 20.26 3.52
C HIS A 234 0.19 19.91 2.14
N LEU A 235 0.30 18.60 1.84
CA LEU A 235 0.76 18.12 0.54
C LEU A 235 -0.11 18.71 -0.57
N PHE A 236 -1.44 18.57 -0.47
CA PHE A 236 -2.42 19.00 -1.47
C PHE A 236 -2.93 20.45 -1.30
N ALA A 237 -2.18 21.30 -0.58
CA ALA A 237 -2.59 22.69 -0.33
C ALA A 237 -2.58 23.54 -1.61
N ASP A 238 -1.59 23.33 -2.48
CA ASP A 238 -1.43 24.04 -3.75
C ASP A 238 -1.68 23.09 -4.94
N PRO A 239 -2.84 23.20 -5.61
CA PRO A 239 -3.19 22.37 -6.77
C PRO A 239 -2.26 22.53 -7.98
N GLU A 240 -1.54 23.65 -8.10
CA GLU A 240 -0.60 23.90 -9.19
C GLU A 240 0.75 23.21 -8.96
N SER A 241 1.09 22.96 -7.69
CA SER A 241 2.36 22.34 -7.29
C SER A 241 2.41 20.82 -7.45
N ILE A 242 1.25 20.15 -7.57
CA ILE A 242 1.19 18.68 -7.58
C ILE A 242 0.65 18.16 -8.89
N ASP A 243 1.49 17.39 -9.59
CA ASP A 243 1.01 16.57 -10.69
C ASP A 243 0.32 15.30 -10.16
N ILE A 244 -0.97 15.44 -9.80
CA ILE A 244 -1.83 14.33 -9.39
C ILE A 244 -1.83 13.22 -10.44
N ARG A 245 -1.52 13.53 -11.72
CA ARG A 245 -1.40 12.49 -12.75
C ARG A 245 -0.25 11.56 -12.42
N ASN A 246 0.87 11.99 -11.87
CA ASN A 246 2.00 11.10 -11.59
C ASN A 246 1.91 10.41 -10.22
N MET A 247 0.84 10.66 -9.46
CA MET A 247 0.66 10.03 -8.15
C MET A 247 0.16 8.59 -8.24
N SER A 248 0.66 7.79 -7.31
CA SER A 248 0.41 6.36 -7.21
C SER A 248 -1.08 6.03 -6.92
N PRO A 249 -1.66 5.00 -7.55
CA PRO A 249 -3.00 4.49 -7.26
C PRO A 249 -3.10 3.80 -5.89
N LEU A 250 -2.00 3.67 -5.16
CA LEU A 250 -1.96 3.06 -3.81
C LEU A 250 -2.44 4.05 -2.73
N ILE A 251 -2.33 5.36 -2.99
CA ILE A 251 -2.66 6.43 -2.03
C ILE A 251 -4.15 6.50 -1.67
N PRO A 252 -5.11 6.44 -2.63
CA PRO A 252 -6.53 6.66 -2.35
C PRO A 252 -7.16 5.78 -1.27
N LEU A 253 -6.67 4.55 -1.06
CA LEU A 253 -7.21 3.66 -0.03
C LEU A 253 -7.08 4.28 1.37
N SER A 254 -5.88 4.75 1.71
CA SER A 254 -5.59 5.36 3.02
C SER A 254 -6.42 6.62 3.26
N LEU A 255 -6.59 7.46 2.23
CA LEU A 255 -7.42 8.66 2.29
C LEU A 255 -8.89 8.32 2.52
N TYR A 256 -9.41 7.29 1.84
CA TYR A 256 -10.76 6.78 2.04
C TYR A 256 -10.94 6.26 3.48
N GLN A 257 -10.02 5.44 3.98
CA GLN A 257 -10.07 4.91 5.34
C GLN A 257 -10.03 6.03 6.38
N ALA A 258 -9.15 7.02 6.22
CA ALA A 258 -9.11 8.18 7.11
C ALA A 258 -10.41 9.00 7.06
N ALA A 259 -11.03 9.14 5.89
CA ALA A 259 -12.34 9.81 5.77
C ALA A 259 -13.43 9.05 6.52
N MET A 260 -13.45 7.71 6.44
CA MET A 260 -14.38 6.88 7.20
C MET A 260 -14.16 7.00 8.71
N ILE A 261 -12.90 7.03 9.16
CA ILE A 261 -12.55 7.21 10.58
C ILE A 261 -13.03 8.57 11.08
N GLN A 262 -12.72 9.65 10.36
CA GLN A 262 -13.17 11.00 10.73
C GLN A 262 -14.69 11.17 10.65
N TYR A 263 -15.35 10.48 9.72
CA TYR A 263 -16.82 10.46 9.66
C TYR A 263 -17.43 9.78 10.89
N ARG A 264 -16.90 8.62 11.30
CA ARG A 264 -17.34 7.91 12.51
C ARG A 264 -17.10 8.77 13.77
N ALA A 265 -15.94 9.44 13.86
CA ALA A 265 -15.65 10.38 14.93
C ALA A 265 -16.67 11.53 14.96
N TRP A 266 -16.96 12.15 13.81
CA TRP A 266 -17.98 13.20 13.70
C TRP A 266 -19.38 12.71 14.16
N LYS A 267 -19.80 11.51 13.75
CA LYS A 267 -21.10 10.97 14.20
C LYS A 267 -21.16 10.70 15.70
N ARG A 268 -20.02 10.43 16.35
CA ARG A 268 -19.91 10.22 17.79
C ARG A 268 -19.87 11.53 18.58
N THR A 269 -19.04 12.50 18.16
CA THR A 269 -18.74 13.71 18.93
C THR A 269 -19.52 14.94 18.48
N ASN A 270 -20.07 14.92 17.26
CA ASN A 270 -20.67 16.05 16.57
C ASN A 270 -19.73 17.27 16.42
N GLU A 271 -18.41 17.04 16.44
CA GLU A 271 -17.41 18.11 16.30
C GLU A 271 -17.23 18.55 14.85
N ILE A 272 -17.25 19.87 14.63
CA ILE A 272 -17.13 20.49 13.30
C ILE A 272 -15.79 20.16 12.63
N PHE A 273 -14.69 20.13 13.39
CA PHE A 273 -13.35 19.82 12.85
C PHE A 273 -13.30 18.44 12.19
N CYS A 274 -14.01 17.44 12.71
CA CYS A 274 -14.10 16.11 12.09
C CYS A 274 -14.79 16.21 10.71
N LYS A 275 -15.88 16.97 10.61
CA LYS A 275 -16.60 17.22 9.35
C LYS A 275 -15.74 17.95 8.33
N GLU A 276 -14.94 18.93 8.76
CA GLU A 276 -14.01 19.66 7.89
C GLU A 276 -12.91 18.74 7.34
N ARG A 277 -12.35 17.85 8.18
CA ARG A 277 -11.35 16.86 7.75
C ARG A 277 -11.92 15.91 6.70
N VAL A 278 -13.13 15.38 6.91
CA VAL A 278 -13.84 14.57 5.89
C VAL A 278 -13.97 15.34 4.58
N THR A 279 -14.43 16.59 4.65
CA THR A 279 -14.62 17.45 3.47
C THR A 279 -13.31 17.69 2.71
N SER A 280 -12.19 17.85 3.43
CA SER A 280 -10.87 18.01 2.80
C SER A 280 -10.43 16.74 2.05
N LEU A 281 -10.63 15.56 2.65
CA LEU A 281 -10.29 14.28 2.03
C LEU A 281 -11.16 13.99 0.80
N PHE A 282 -12.44 14.39 0.80
CA PHE A 282 -13.30 14.32 -0.38
C PHE A 282 -12.71 15.08 -1.57
N LYS A 283 -12.23 16.32 -1.35
CA LYS A 283 -11.63 17.14 -2.41
C LYS A 283 -10.37 16.47 -2.98
N ILE A 284 -9.53 15.90 -2.12
CA ILE A 284 -8.31 15.21 -2.54
C ILE A 284 -8.66 13.94 -3.32
N LEU A 285 -9.58 13.11 -2.82
CA LEU A 285 -10.06 11.92 -3.54
C LEU A 285 -10.69 12.27 -4.88
N ALA A 286 -11.44 13.37 -4.98
CA ALA A 286 -12.01 13.87 -6.24
C ALA A 286 -10.93 14.18 -7.26
N ASN A 287 -9.80 14.72 -6.83
CA ASN A 287 -8.63 14.92 -7.68
C ASN A 287 -8.03 13.58 -8.16
N PHE A 288 -7.84 12.60 -7.27
CA PHE A 288 -7.37 11.26 -7.66
C PHE A 288 -8.33 10.58 -8.65
N SER A 289 -9.65 10.80 -8.51
CA SER A 289 -10.68 10.21 -9.37
C SER A 289 -10.59 10.63 -10.84
N LYS A 290 -9.88 11.74 -11.14
CA LYS A 290 -9.61 12.18 -12.52
C LYS A 290 -8.73 11.20 -13.30
N ARG A 291 -7.89 10.40 -12.60
CA ARG A 291 -7.02 9.38 -13.21
C ARG A 291 -7.39 7.97 -12.77
N TRP A 292 -7.67 7.77 -11.49
CA TRP A 292 -7.84 6.44 -10.89
C TRP A 292 -9.30 6.16 -10.57
N PHE A 293 -9.91 5.24 -11.30
CA PHE A 293 -11.31 4.86 -11.10
C PHE A 293 -11.58 4.23 -9.72
N ALA A 294 -10.56 3.66 -9.06
CA ALA A 294 -10.68 3.20 -7.67
C ALA A 294 -11.09 4.34 -6.72
N ALA A 295 -10.49 5.53 -6.88
CA ALA A 295 -10.84 6.70 -6.07
C ALA A 295 -12.30 7.16 -6.30
N ALA A 296 -12.81 7.03 -7.54
CA ALA A 296 -14.21 7.32 -7.84
C ALA A 296 -15.17 6.37 -7.07
N LYS A 297 -14.83 5.08 -6.96
CA LYS A 297 -15.61 4.11 -6.16
C LYS A 297 -15.62 4.46 -4.68
N TYR A 298 -14.48 4.88 -4.14
CA TYR A 298 -14.38 5.34 -2.75
C TYR A 298 -15.23 6.58 -2.49
N LEU A 299 -15.20 7.57 -3.39
CA LEU A 299 -16.07 8.75 -3.31
C LEU A 299 -17.54 8.40 -3.37
N GLN A 300 -17.95 7.51 -4.26
CA GLN A 300 -19.34 7.06 -4.35
C GLN A 300 -19.82 6.47 -3.02
N THR A 301 -18.96 5.67 -2.37
CA THR A 301 -19.25 5.10 -1.04
C THR A 301 -19.36 6.20 0.01
N LEU A 302 -18.45 7.17 0.02
CA LEU A 302 -18.49 8.29 0.96
C LEU A 302 -19.70 9.20 0.73
N HIS A 303 -20.13 9.43 -0.51
CA HIS A 303 -21.31 10.24 -0.85
C HIS A 303 -22.62 9.59 -0.38
N SER A 304 -22.63 8.26 -0.23
CA SER A 304 -23.79 7.55 0.32
C SER A 304 -23.99 7.78 1.83
N LEU A 305 -22.98 8.34 2.52
CA LEU A 305 -23.04 8.67 3.93
C LEU A 305 -23.85 9.95 4.15
N LYS A 306 -24.76 9.94 5.13
CA LYS A 306 -25.54 11.13 5.50
C LYS A 306 -24.63 12.15 6.20
N MET A 307 -24.29 13.22 5.47
CA MET A 307 -23.49 14.37 5.94
C MET A 307 -24.33 15.57 6.43
N GLU A 308 -25.65 15.37 6.52
CA GLU A 308 -26.60 16.29 7.16
C GLU A 308 -26.35 16.36 8.69
#